data_AF-A0A9Q0STU8-F1
#
_entry.id   AF-A0A9Q0STU8-F1
#
_cell.length_a   1.000
_cell.length_b   1.000
_cell.length_c   1.000
_cell.angle_alpha   90.00
_cell.angle_beta   90.00
_cell.angle_gamma   90.00
#
_symmetry.space_group_name_H-M   'P 1'
#
loop_
_entity.id
_entity.type
_entity.pdbx_description
1 polymer ?
#
loop_
_entity_poly.entity_id
_entity_poly.type
_entity_poly.pdbx_seq_one_letter_code
_entity_poly.pdbx_strand_id
1 'polypeptide(L)'
;MHYSNGEDTTCRLCTRVHESHDHLFFMCRYSLQVWKYIQAKAQTRWPNLTWNSLVEWTSRRCQDTKSTNNKIRALIFAATVYYIWQERNKRIFQQLSQPASTVGEAIYQVLRDQIMCSNGISLADGTREIWNIPRPARPIRVIGQDR
;
A
#
# COMPACT_ATOMS: atom_id res chain seq x y z
N MET A 1 14.64 37.47 -26.20
CA MET A 1 15.08 36.95 -24.89
C MET A 1 14.34 35.65 -24.64
N HIS A 2 15.02 34.51 -24.78
CA HIS A 2 14.43 33.20 -24.50
C HIS A 2 14.34 33.02 -22.99
N TYR A 3 13.12 33.10 -22.43
CA TYR A 3 12.86 32.53 -21.11
C TYR A 3 12.83 31.02 -21.27
N SER A 4 13.97 30.38 -21.06
CA SER A 4 14.01 28.95 -20.78
C SER A 4 13.36 28.74 -19.41
N ASN A 5 12.03 28.60 -19.37
CA ASN A 5 11.36 27.93 -18.26
C ASN A 5 11.78 26.45 -18.30
N GLY A 6 12.97 26.16 -17.79
CA GLY A 6 13.36 24.80 -17.47
C GLY A 6 12.50 24.37 -16.29
N GLU A 7 11.37 23.72 -16.56
CA GLU A 7 10.60 23.07 -15.51
C GLU A 7 11.54 22.16 -14.72
N ASP A 8 11.63 22.36 -13.41
CA ASP A 8 12.40 21.49 -12.54
C ASP A 8 11.68 20.14 -12.44
N THR A 9 12.08 19.24 -13.33
CA THR A 9 11.59 17.86 -13.45
C THR A 9 12.20 16.92 -12.41
N THR A 10 12.92 17.45 -11.42
CA THR A 10 13.48 16.65 -10.33
C THR A 10 12.35 16.11 -9.45
N CYS A 11 12.46 14.84 -9.06
CA CYS A 11 11.49 14.18 -8.20
C CYS A 11 11.33 14.91 -6.88
N ARG A 12 10.09 15.29 -6.55
CA ARG A 12 9.76 16.11 -5.36
C ARG A 12 9.86 15.34 -4.04
N LEU A 13 9.99 14.02 -4.10
CA LEU A 13 10.17 13.17 -2.93
C LEU A 13 11.64 13.06 -2.49
N CYS A 14 12.58 12.95 -3.43
CA CYS A 14 14.01 12.77 -3.12
C CYS A 14 14.90 13.96 -3.49
N THR A 15 14.40 14.88 -4.32
CA THR A 15 15.08 16.08 -4.82
C THR A 15 16.47 15.80 -5.42
N ARG A 16 16.63 14.65 -6.08
CA ARG A 16 17.94 14.17 -6.57
C ARG A 16 17.96 13.65 -8.01
N VAL A 17 16.87 13.04 -8.47
CA VAL A 17 16.80 12.34 -9.76
C VAL A 17 15.61 12.88 -10.53
N HIS A 18 15.72 12.91 -11.85
CA HIS A 18 14.60 13.22 -12.74
C HIS A 18 13.39 12.34 -12.41
N GLU A 19 12.21 12.94 -12.38
CA GLU A 19 10.99 12.22 -12.07
C GLU A 19 10.51 11.41 -13.28
N SER A 20 10.22 10.13 -13.03
CA SER A 20 9.52 9.22 -13.94
C SER A 20 8.60 8.34 -13.10
N HIS A 21 7.67 7.60 -13.70
CA HIS A 21 6.84 6.67 -12.93
C HIS A 21 7.69 5.59 -12.22
N ASP A 22 8.69 5.03 -12.92
CA ASP A 22 9.61 4.05 -12.33
C ASP A 22 10.36 4.66 -11.13
N HIS A 23 10.86 5.88 -11.28
CA HIS A 23 11.54 6.56 -10.19
C HIS A 23 10.58 6.86 -9.04
N LEU A 24 9.48 7.56 -9.31
CA LEU A 24 8.54 8.03 -8.31
C LEU A 24 8.01 6.87 -7.45
N PHE A 25 7.64 5.75 -8.06
CA PHE A 25 7.00 4.67 -7.33
C PHE A 25 7.97 3.60 -6.83
N PHE A 26 9.11 3.35 -7.49
CA PHE A 26 9.94 2.17 -7.17
C PHE A 26 11.44 2.43 -6.99
N MET A 27 12.03 3.45 -7.60
CA MET A 27 13.48 3.69 -7.45
C MET A 27 13.81 4.85 -6.52
N CYS A 28 12.84 5.72 -6.23
CA CYS A 28 13.00 6.84 -5.33
C CYS A 28 13.31 6.33 -3.92
N ARG A 29 14.38 6.88 -3.31
CA ARG A 29 14.81 6.50 -1.97
C ARG A 29 13.70 6.68 -0.92
N TYR A 30 12.85 7.69 -1.09
CA TYR A 30 11.71 7.91 -0.20
C TYR A 30 10.66 6.80 -0.39
N SER A 31 10.24 6.55 -1.63
CA SER A 31 9.25 5.53 -1.96
C SER A 31 9.69 4.12 -1.56
N LEU A 32 10.98 3.80 -1.75
CA LEU A 32 11.58 2.54 -1.29
C LEU A 32 11.47 2.36 0.23
N GLN A 33 11.55 3.44 1.02
CA GLN A 33 11.35 3.34 2.47
C GLN A 33 9.89 3.04 2.83
N VAL A 34 8.94 3.67 2.12
CA VAL A 34 7.50 3.36 2.28
C VAL A 34 7.24 1.89 1.94
N TRP A 35 7.74 1.40 0.80
CA TRP A 35 7.61 -0.01 0.44
C TRP A 35 8.23 -0.95 1.46
N LYS A 36 9.43 -0.64 1.97
CA LYS A 36 10.09 -1.47 3.01
C LYS A 36 9.26 -1.52 4.29
N TYR A 37 8.68 -0.39 4.69
CA TYR A 37 7.82 -0.31 5.86
C TYR A 37 6.61 -1.24 5.71
N ILE A 38 5.91 -1.16 4.58
CA ILE A 38 4.73 -1.99 4.32
C ILE A 38 5.08 -3.48 4.19
N GLN A 39 6.18 -3.80 3.50
CA GLN A 39 6.63 -5.19 3.37
C GLN A 39 6.95 -5.82 4.72
N ALA A 40 7.58 -5.06 5.63
CA ALA A 40 7.88 -5.52 6.98
C ALA A 40 6.59 -5.78 7.79
N LYS A 41 5.63 -4.84 7.78
CA LYS A 41 4.39 -4.98 8.56
C LYS A 41 3.42 -6.02 7.98
N ALA A 42 3.26 -6.06 6.67
CA ALA A 42 2.35 -6.99 5.99
C ALA A 42 2.99 -8.35 5.70
N GLN A 43 4.24 -8.59 6.13
CA GLN A 43 5.02 -9.81 5.89
C GLN A 43 4.95 -10.31 4.44
N THR A 44 4.94 -9.37 3.49
CA THR A 44 4.84 -9.65 2.06
C THR A 44 6.06 -9.11 1.35
N ARG A 45 6.52 -9.80 0.31
CA ARG A 45 7.58 -9.30 -0.56
C ARG A 45 6.97 -8.70 -1.81
N TRP A 46 7.42 -7.51 -2.16
CA TRP A 46 7.03 -6.85 -3.38
C TRP A 46 8.03 -7.16 -4.50
N PRO A 47 7.59 -7.58 -5.69
CA PRO A 47 8.51 -7.86 -6.77
C PRO A 47 9.12 -6.55 -7.29
N ASN A 48 10.41 -6.60 -7.62
CA ASN A 48 11.11 -5.48 -8.26
C ASN A 48 10.81 -5.51 -9.76
N LEU A 49 9.72 -4.84 -10.16
CA LEU A 49 9.24 -4.77 -11.54
C LEU A 49 9.23 -3.32 -12.03
N THR A 50 9.34 -3.13 -13.34
CA THR A 50 9.06 -1.84 -13.97
C THR A 50 7.60 -1.45 -13.77
N TRP A 51 7.30 -0.16 -13.85
CA TRP A 51 5.93 0.35 -13.73
C TRP A 51 4.94 -0.42 -14.61
N ASN A 52 5.26 -0.59 -15.90
CA ASN A 52 4.38 -1.27 -16.85
C ASN A 52 4.15 -2.74 -16.48
N SER A 53 5.21 -3.50 -16.20
CA SER A 53 5.09 -4.91 -15.80
C SER A 53 4.31 -5.08 -14.50
N LEU A 54 4.35 -4.07 -13.64
CA LEU A 54 3.75 -4.10 -12.32
C LEU A 54 2.26 -3.72 -12.36
N VAL A 55 1.88 -2.73 -13.18
CA VAL A 55 0.48 -2.46 -13.54
C VAL A 55 -0.15 -3.70 -14.18
N GLU A 56 0.56 -4.39 -15.06
CA GLU A 56 0.07 -5.61 -15.68
C GLU A 56 -0.07 -6.76 -14.66
N TRP A 57 0.96 -6.98 -13.83
CA TRP A 57 0.97 -7.99 -12.77
C TRP A 57 -0.18 -7.80 -11.76
N THR A 58 -0.48 -6.54 -11.44
CA THR A 58 -1.55 -6.17 -10.49
C THR A 58 -2.91 -6.32 -11.14
N SER A 59 -3.11 -5.84 -12.37
CA SER A 59 -4.33 -6.02 -13.15
C SER A 59 -4.75 -7.49 -13.23
N ARG A 60 -3.81 -8.39 -13.57
CA ARG A 60 -4.06 -9.84 -13.62
C ARG A 60 -4.46 -10.43 -12.26
N ARG A 61 -3.90 -9.92 -11.16
CA ARG A 61 -4.22 -10.39 -9.79
C ARG A 61 -5.52 -9.85 -9.25
N CYS A 62 -5.92 -8.64 -9.65
CA CYS A 62 -7.23 -8.08 -9.33
C CYS A 62 -8.37 -8.91 -9.93
N GLN A 63 -8.12 -9.54 -11.09
CA GLN A 63 -9.10 -10.42 -11.76
C GLN A 63 -9.27 -11.78 -11.05
N ASP A 64 -8.27 -12.23 -10.29
CA ASP A 64 -8.36 -13.44 -9.48
C ASP A 64 -9.08 -13.18 -8.16
N THR A 65 -10.41 -13.21 -8.23
CA THR A 65 -11.30 -12.98 -7.08
C THR A 65 -11.35 -14.14 -6.09
N LYS A 66 -10.73 -15.30 -6.40
CA LYS A 66 -10.77 -16.50 -5.56
C LYS A 66 -9.71 -16.49 -4.46
N SER A 67 -8.61 -15.77 -4.66
CA SER A 67 -7.50 -15.71 -3.70
C SER A 67 -7.55 -14.46 -2.83
N THR A 68 -7.88 -14.64 -1.54
CA THR A 68 -7.77 -13.59 -0.50
C THR A 68 -6.39 -12.91 -0.51
N ASN A 69 -5.31 -13.68 -0.64
CA ASN A 69 -3.96 -13.14 -0.67
C ASN A 69 -3.71 -12.25 -1.90
N ASN A 70 -4.30 -12.58 -3.05
CA ASN A 70 -4.18 -11.74 -4.24
C ASN A 70 -4.95 -10.43 -4.08
N LYS A 71 -6.14 -10.46 -3.46
CA LYS A 71 -6.89 -9.24 -3.09
C LYS A 71 -6.08 -8.34 -2.15
N ILE A 72 -5.52 -8.91 -1.08
CA ILE A 72 -4.70 -8.14 -0.12
C ILE A 72 -3.48 -7.52 -0.83
N ARG A 73 -2.79 -8.26 -1.70
CA ARG A 73 -1.65 -7.73 -2.47
C ARG A 73 -2.07 -6.60 -3.41
N ALA A 74 -3.22 -6.71 -4.06
CA ALA A 74 -3.78 -5.65 -4.90
C ALA A 74 -4.11 -4.39 -4.09
N LEU A 75 -4.71 -4.55 -2.91
CA LEU A 75 -5.00 -3.43 -2.00
C LEU A 75 -3.72 -2.75 -1.53
N ILE A 76 -2.73 -3.52 -1.07
CA ILE A 76 -1.41 -3.01 -0.67
C ILE A 76 -0.82 -2.16 -1.79
N PHE A 77 -0.87 -2.67 -3.02
CA PHE A 77 -0.33 -1.98 -4.17
C PHE A 77 -1.02 -0.65 -4.43
N ALA A 78 -2.35 -0.69 -4.58
CA ALA A 78 -3.15 0.47 -4.90
C ALA A 78 -3.00 1.57 -3.83
N ALA A 79 -3.09 1.19 -2.55
CA ALA A 79 -2.91 2.12 -1.44
C ALA A 79 -1.51 2.73 -1.44
N THR A 80 -0.45 1.92 -1.59
CA THR A 80 0.93 2.43 -1.54
C THR A 80 1.22 3.42 -2.66
N VAL A 81 0.81 3.09 -3.90
CA VAL A 81 0.96 4.01 -5.05
C VAL A 81 0.18 5.31 -4.82
N TYR A 82 -1.07 5.21 -4.37
CA TYR A 82 -1.90 6.37 -4.11
C TYR A 82 -1.27 7.29 -3.05
N TYR A 83 -0.82 6.76 -1.93
CA TYR A 83 -0.24 7.55 -0.84
C TYR A 83 1.12 8.15 -1.20
N ILE A 84 1.95 7.47 -2.01
CA ILE A 84 3.19 8.04 -2.55
C ILE A 84 2.87 9.24 -3.46
N TRP A 85 1.89 9.08 -4.36
CA TRP A 85 1.44 10.16 -5.23
C TRP A 85 0.84 11.33 -4.42
N GLN A 86 0.04 11.03 -3.40
CA GLN A 86 -0.54 12.03 -2.52
C GLN A 86 0.54 12.83 -1.78
N GLU A 87 1.55 12.15 -1.22
CA GLU A 87 2.67 12.79 -0.54
C GLU A 87 3.47 13.68 -1.50
N ARG A 88 3.74 13.22 -2.73
CA ARG A 88 4.38 14.04 -3.77
C ARG A 88 3.58 15.33 -4.00
N ASN A 89 2.26 15.22 -4.12
CA ASN A 89 1.39 16.38 -4.35
C ASN A 89 1.35 17.32 -3.15
N LYS A 90 1.34 16.81 -1.91
CA LYS A 90 1.45 17.65 -0.71
C LYS A 90 2.73 18.48 -0.72
N ARG A 91 3.86 17.90 -1.11
CA ARG A 91 5.13 18.64 -1.22
C ARG A 91 5.11 19.72 -2.29
N ILE A 92 4.45 19.46 -3.42
CA ILE A 92 4.35 20.42 -4.53
C ILE A 92 3.41 21.58 -4.17
N PHE A 93 2.19 21.26 -3.73
CA PHE A 93 1.11 22.25 -3.63
C PHE A 93 0.92 22.84 -2.24
N GLN A 94 1.41 22.16 -1.21
CA GLN A 94 1.22 22.56 0.19
C GLN A 94 2.56 22.79 0.92
N GLN A 95 3.69 22.46 0.29
CA GLN A 95 5.02 22.52 0.90
C GLN A 95 5.13 21.70 2.21
N LEU A 96 4.26 20.69 2.36
CA LEU A 96 4.26 19.78 3.50
C LEU A 96 5.00 18.50 3.13
N SER A 97 5.85 18.03 4.04
CA SER A 97 6.65 16.81 3.86
C SER A 97 6.54 15.94 5.10
N GLN A 98 6.09 14.69 4.91
CA GLN A 98 5.98 13.71 5.98
C GLN A 98 7.09 12.65 5.87
N PRO A 99 7.60 12.13 6.99
CA PRO A 99 8.52 10.98 6.98
C PRO A 99 7.89 9.76 6.30
N ALA A 100 8.70 8.96 5.63
CA ALA A 100 8.24 7.74 4.95
C ALA A 100 7.57 6.74 5.91
N SER A 101 8.00 6.70 7.18
CA SER A 101 7.38 5.88 8.23
C SER A 101 5.97 6.34 8.57
N THR A 102 5.70 7.66 8.59
CA THR A 102 4.37 8.21 8.85
C THR A 102 3.40 7.86 7.73
N VAL A 103 3.84 8.00 6.48
CA VAL A 103 3.05 7.60 5.30
C VAL A 103 2.84 6.08 5.29
N GLY A 104 3.88 5.30 5.57
CA GLY A 104 3.81 3.84 5.69
C GLY A 104 2.83 3.39 6.77
N GLU A 105 2.81 4.05 7.93
CA GLU A 105 1.86 3.71 8.99
C GLU A 105 0.42 4.04 8.59
N ALA A 106 0.18 5.19 7.96
CA ALA A 106 -1.14 5.56 7.46
C ALA A 106 -1.68 4.53 6.44
N ILE A 107 -0.84 4.10 5.50
CA ILE A 107 -1.18 3.04 4.55
C ILE A 107 -1.53 1.74 5.28
N TYR A 108 -0.70 1.31 6.24
CA TYR A 108 -0.94 0.07 7.00
C TYR A 108 -2.29 0.11 7.73
N GLN A 109 -2.63 1.21 8.38
CA GLN A 109 -3.91 1.35 9.08
C GLN A 109 -5.11 1.29 8.13
N VAL A 110 -5.05 2.02 7.00
CA VAL A 110 -6.13 1.96 6.00
C VAL A 110 -6.31 0.54 5.45
N LEU A 111 -5.22 -0.16 5.16
CA LEU A 111 -5.29 -1.54 4.69
C LEU A 111 -5.87 -2.48 5.74
N ARG A 112 -5.46 -2.33 7.00
CA ARG A 112 -5.99 -3.09 8.12
C ARG A 112 -7.50 -2.87 8.25
N ASP A 113 -7.96 -1.63 8.23
CA ASP A 113 -9.37 -1.27 8.36
C ASP A 113 -10.20 -1.82 7.19
N GLN A 114 -9.66 -1.72 5.97
CA GLN A 114 -10.31 -2.32 4.79
C GLN A 114 -10.41 -3.84 4.91
N ILE A 115 -9.33 -4.52 5.33
CA ILE A 115 -9.34 -5.98 5.50
C ILE A 115 -10.33 -6.40 6.59
N MET A 116 -10.46 -5.62 7.65
CA MET A 116 -11.43 -5.84 8.72
C MET A 116 -12.88 -5.69 8.26
N CYS A 117 -13.18 -4.64 7.49
CA CYS A 117 -14.54 -4.26 7.13
C CYS A 117 -15.03 -4.88 5.80
N SER A 118 -14.16 -5.53 5.03
CA SER A 118 -14.52 -6.10 3.72
C SER A 118 -15.41 -7.34 3.85
N ASN A 119 -16.65 -7.24 3.41
CA ASN A 119 -17.52 -8.40 3.17
C ASN A 119 -16.89 -9.29 2.09
N GLY A 120 -16.49 -10.52 2.45
CA GLY A 120 -15.97 -11.51 1.49
C GLY A 120 -14.45 -11.73 1.50
N ILE A 121 -13.72 -11.20 2.50
CA ILE A 121 -12.37 -11.66 2.82
C ILE A 121 -12.48 -12.70 3.95
N SER A 122 -12.48 -13.99 3.58
CA SER A 122 -12.29 -15.04 4.58
C SER A 122 -10.81 -15.03 4.99
N LEU A 123 -10.55 -14.61 6.23
CA LEU A 123 -9.20 -14.52 6.79
C LEU A 123 -8.79 -15.86 7.37
N ALA A 124 -7.72 -16.42 6.82
CA ALA A 124 -6.97 -17.47 7.52
C ALA A 124 -6.35 -16.90 8.80
N ASP A 125 -6.14 -17.73 9.81
CA ASP A 125 -5.62 -17.29 11.11
C ASP A 125 -4.23 -16.62 10.99
N GLY A 126 -3.37 -17.11 10.10
CA GLY A 126 -2.08 -16.46 9.81
C GLY A 126 -2.22 -15.05 9.23
N THR A 127 -3.28 -14.78 8.43
CA THR A 127 -3.57 -13.42 7.95
C THR A 127 -4.02 -12.53 9.10
N ARG A 128 -4.82 -13.03 10.04
CA ARG A 128 -5.23 -12.24 11.21
C ARG A 128 -4.04 -11.82 12.06
N GLU A 129 -3.09 -12.71 12.27
CA GLU A 129 -1.86 -12.42 13.04
C GLU A 129 -1.01 -11.35 12.36
N ILE A 130 -0.75 -11.47 11.06
CA ILE A 130 0.02 -10.48 10.28
C ILE A 130 -0.59 -9.08 10.39
N TRP A 131 -1.92 -9.00 10.23
CA TRP A 131 -2.65 -7.74 10.24
C TRP A 131 -3.07 -7.31 11.65
N ASN A 132 -2.63 -8.01 12.70
CA ASN A 132 -2.98 -7.77 14.11
C ASN A 132 -4.51 -7.71 14.36
N ILE A 133 -5.29 -8.48 13.62
CA ILE A 133 -6.76 -8.50 13.62
C ILE A 133 -7.28 -9.40 14.76
N PRO A 134 -8.22 -8.93 15.61
CA PRO A 134 -8.81 -9.77 16.67
C PRO A 134 -9.52 -10.99 16.09
N ARG A 135 -9.43 -12.13 16.79
CA ARG A 135 -10.26 -13.28 16.43
C ARG A 135 -11.73 -12.95 16.72
N PRO A 136 -12.68 -13.34 15.85
CA PRO A 136 -14.09 -13.20 16.16
C PRO A 136 -14.39 -13.99 17.45
N ALA A 137 -15.19 -13.39 18.33
CA ALA A 137 -15.63 -14.08 19.54
C ALA A 137 -16.31 -15.39 19.15
N ARG A 138 -15.92 -16.50 19.78
CA ARG A 138 -16.64 -17.77 19.56
C ARG A 138 -18.08 -17.56 20.03
N PRO A 139 -19.10 -17.99 19.27
CA PRO A 139 -20.45 -18.04 19.79
C PRO A 139 -20.42 -18.84 21.08
N ILE A 140 -20.93 -18.26 22.17
CA ILE A 140 -21.15 -19.00 23.41
C ILE A 140 -22.12 -20.11 23.04
N ARG A 141 -21.65 -21.36 23.04
CA ARG A 141 -22.56 -22.51 22.95
C ARG A 141 -23.39 -22.48 24.22
N VAL A 142 -24.65 -22.05 24.11
CA VAL A 142 -25.64 -22.33 25.14
C VAL A 142 -25.77 -23.86 25.15
N ILE A 143 -25.09 -24.49 26.11
CA ILE A 143 -25.28 -25.92 26.39
C ILE A 143 -26.74 -26.05 26.81
N GLY A 144 -27.45 -26.98 26.17
CA GLY A 144 -28.91 -27.01 26.12
C GLY A 144 -29.62 -26.87 27.45
N GLN A 145 -30.75 -26.17 27.40
CA GLN A 145 -31.91 -26.51 28.20
C GLN A 145 -32.92 -27.18 27.25
N ASP A 146 -32.65 -28.46 26.97
CA ASP A 146 -33.73 -29.42 26.72
C ASP A 146 -34.28 -29.82 28.08
N ARG A 147 -35.48 -29.32 28.41
CA ARG A 147 -36.57 -30.05 29.08
C ARG A 147 -37.81 -29.18 29.19
#